data_AF-A0A359FYH8-F1
#
_entry.id   AF-A0A359FYH8-F1
#
_cell.length_a   1.000
_cell.length_b   1.000
_cell.length_c   1.000
_cell.angle_alpha   90.00
_cell.angle_beta   90.00
_cell.angle_gamma   90.00
#
_symmetry.space_group_name_H-M   'P 1'
#
loop_
_entity.id
_entity.type
_entity.pdbx_description
1 polymer ?
#
loop_
_entity_poly.entity_id
_entity_poly.type
_entity_poly.pdbx_seq_one_letter_code
_entity_poly.pdbx_strand_id
1 'polypeptide(L)'
;MNPAFAGSRNSLALDLSTRQQWVGVEGSPMTYMANAHTPINDTRMALGASLMSDIAGPVMANHFSLAYAYLLTINHSHFLSLGINAGINSNKVSL
;
A
#
# COMPACT_ATOMS: atom_id res chain seq x y z
N MET A 1 1.64 -1.56 0.94
CA MET A 1 1.67 -0.72 2.16
C MET A 1 1.66 -1.60 3.41
N ASN A 2 2.48 -1.32 4.44
CA ASN A 2 2.38 -1.98 5.75
C ASN A 2 1.39 -1.22 6.65
N PRO A 3 0.20 -1.77 6.97
CA PRO A 3 -0.79 -1.09 7.80
C PRO A 3 -0.22 -0.67 9.16
N ALA A 4 0.60 -1.51 9.78
CA ALA A 4 1.15 -1.27 11.12
C ALA A 4 2.10 -0.05 11.19
N PHE A 5 2.58 0.46 10.05
CA PHE A 5 3.47 1.62 9.98
C PHE A 5 2.73 2.94 9.69
N ALA A 6 1.49 2.86 9.22
CA ALA A 6 0.68 3.97 8.69
C ALA A 6 0.34 5.08 9.71
N GLY A 7 0.57 4.85 11.00
CA GLY A 7 0.37 5.82 12.08
C GLY A 7 1.66 6.19 12.81
N SER A 8 2.83 5.71 12.38
CA SER A 8 4.11 6.01 13.03
C SER A 8 4.56 7.46 12.81
N ARG A 9 4.16 8.06 11.68
CA ARG A 9 4.32 9.48 11.40
C ARG A 9 2.96 10.15 11.60
N ASN A 10 2.93 11.19 12.44
CA ASN A 10 1.70 11.91 12.78
C ASN A 10 1.28 12.89 11.65
N SER A 11 1.22 12.42 10.41
CA SER A 11 0.95 13.22 9.21
C SER A 11 0.38 12.36 8.07
N LEU A 12 -0.40 12.99 7.20
CA LEU A 12 -0.73 12.41 5.88
C LEU A 12 0.57 12.13 5.11
N ALA A 13 0.68 10.94 4.54
CA ALA A 13 1.76 10.55 3.65
C ALA A 13 1.21 9.99 2.34
N LEU A 14 1.86 10.37 1.25
CA LEU A 14 1.55 9.94 -0.11
C LEU A 14 2.83 9.38 -0.72
N ASP A 15 2.76 8.17 -1.27
CA ASP A 15 3.89 7.50 -1.90
C ASP A 15 3.53 7.12 -3.33
N LEU A 16 4.31 7.60 -4.29
CA LEU A 16 4.21 7.22 -5.70
C LEU A 16 5.50 6.53 -6.11
N SER A 17 5.39 5.36 -6.72
CA SER A 17 6.55 4.60 -7.17
C SER A 17 6.27 3.89 -8.48
N THR A 18 7.30 3.80 -9.32
CA THR A 18 7.31 2.96 -10.51
C THR A 18 8.53 2.05 -10.45
N ARG A 19 8.38 0.83 -10.97
CA ARG A 19 9.44 -0.16 -11.01
C ARG A 19 9.41 -0.86 -12.36
N GLN A 20 10.49 -0.74 -13.11
CA GLN A 20 10.72 -1.50 -14.32
C GLN A 20 11.73 -2.61 -14.03
N GLN A 21 11.46 -3.82 -14.51
CA GLN A 21 12.40 -4.94 -14.46
C GLN A 21 12.91 -5.25 -15.86
N TRP A 22 14.10 -5.84 -16.00
CA TRP A 22 14.64 -6.28 -17.30
C TRP A 22 14.69 -5.15 -18.34
N VAL A 23 15.31 -4.04 -17.96
CA VAL A 23 15.42 -2.84 -18.80
C VAL A 23 16.02 -3.21 -20.16
N GLY A 24 15.36 -2.78 -21.24
CA GLY A 24 15.79 -3.04 -22.62
C GLY A 24 15.16 -4.27 -23.27
N VAL A 25 14.33 -5.05 -22.55
CA VAL A 25 13.54 -6.15 -23.12
C VAL A 25 12.14 -5.64 -23.51
N GLU A 26 11.70 -5.92 -24.72
CA GLU A 26 10.36 -5.56 -25.17
C GLU A 26 9.28 -6.31 -24.35
N GLY A 27 8.25 -5.60 -23.89
CA GLY A 27 7.23 -6.17 -23.00
C GLY A 27 7.69 -6.38 -21.56
N SER A 28 8.82 -5.78 -21.17
CA SER A 28 9.38 -5.91 -19.82
C SER A 28 8.37 -5.58 -18.71
N PRO A 29 8.35 -6.34 -17.60
CA PRO A 29 7.45 -6.07 -16.49
C PRO A 29 7.61 -4.66 -15.91
N MET A 30 6.49 -3.96 -15.74
CA MET A 30 6.43 -2.63 -15.20
C MET A 30 5.31 -2.54 -14.16
N THR A 31 5.69 -2.09 -12.97
CA THR A 31 4.78 -1.90 -11.83
C THR A 31 4.63 -0.42 -11.56
N TYR A 32 3.41 0.03 -11.37
CA TYR A 32 3.07 1.35 -10.86
C TYR A 32 2.35 1.17 -9.52
N MET A 33 2.72 1.96 -8.52
CA MET A 33 2.09 1.89 -7.21
C MET A 33 1.90 3.30 -6.65
N ALA A 34 0.69 3.54 -6.15
CA ALA A 34 0.30 4.73 -5.42
C ALA A 34 -0.26 4.32 -4.06
N ASN A 35 0.28 4.87 -2.98
CA ASN A 35 -0.21 4.67 -1.63
C ASN A 35 -0.55 6.01 -0.99
N ALA A 36 -1.55 6.00 -0.15
CA ALA A 36 -1.91 7.12 0.70
C ALA A 36 -2.24 6.60 2.09
N HIS A 37 -1.77 7.28 3.13
CA HIS A 37 -2.15 6.95 4.50
C HIS A 37 -2.13 8.14 5.42
N THR A 38 -3.02 8.13 6.42
CA THR A 38 -3.14 9.20 7.39
C THR A 38 -3.46 8.63 8.77
N PRO A 39 -2.86 9.16 9.84
CA PRO A 39 -3.42 8.99 11.17
C PRO A 39 -4.79 9.70 11.24
N ILE A 40 -5.67 9.18 12.08
CA ILE A 40 -6.91 9.84 12.45
C ILE A 40 -6.59 10.71 13.67
N ASN A 41 -6.71 12.03 13.52
CA ASN A 41 -6.38 13.00 14.57
C ASN A 41 -7.04 12.66 15.91
N ASP A 42 -6.31 12.91 17.00
CA ASP A 42 -6.75 12.65 18.38
C ASP A 42 -7.12 11.19 18.68
N THR A 43 -6.70 10.28 17.82
CA THR A 43 -6.87 8.84 18.03
C THR A 43 -5.55 8.09 17.82
N ARG A 44 -5.51 6.83 18.26
CA ARG A 44 -4.39 5.92 18.01
C ARG A 44 -4.62 5.07 16.76
N MET A 45 -5.35 5.60 15.78
CA MET A 45 -5.77 4.90 14.59
C MET A 45 -5.15 5.52 13.34
N ALA A 46 -4.94 4.71 12.31
CA ALA A 46 -4.56 5.16 10.99
C ALA A 46 -5.33 4.41 9.89
N LEU A 47 -5.58 5.09 8.79
CA LEU A 47 -6.22 4.56 7.59
C LEU A 47 -5.27 4.69 6.41
N GLY A 48 -5.37 3.74 5.47
CA GLY A 48 -4.59 3.78 4.25
C GLY A 48 -5.31 3.15 3.07
N ALA A 49 -4.85 3.51 1.89
CA ALA A 49 -5.27 2.96 0.62
C ALA A 49 -4.05 2.74 -0.28
N SER A 50 -4.09 1.70 -1.09
CA SER A 50 -3.05 1.34 -2.05
C SER A 50 -3.69 0.97 -3.38
N LEU A 51 -3.17 1.54 -4.44
CA LEU A 51 -3.44 1.16 -5.83
C LEU A 51 -2.15 0.68 -6.45
N MET A 52 -2.18 -0.47 -7.10
CA MET A 52 -1.04 -1.03 -7.81
C MET A 52 -1.50 -1.57 -9.16
N SER A 53 -0.70 -1.32 -10.19
CA SER A 53 -0.93 -1.82 -11.55
C SER A 53 0.35 -2.46 -12.05
N ASP A 54 0.28 -3.75 -12.30
CA ASP A 54 1.37 -4.56 -12.85
C ASP A 54 1.06 -4.89 -14.31
N ILE A 55 2.01 -4.55 -15.18
CA ILE A 55 1.96 -4.86 -16.60
C ILE A 55 3.13 -5.79 -16.90
N ALA A 56 2.85 -6.99 -17.41
CA ALA A 56 3.85 -7.96 -17.83
C ALA A 56 3.45 -8.53 -19.19
N GLY A 57 3.98 -7.95 -20.27
CA GLY A 57 3.58 -8.28 -21.64
C GLY A 57 2.07 -8.11 -21.85
N PRO A 58 1.32 -9.16 -22.27
CA PRO A 58 -0.12 -9.10 -22.52
C PRO A 58 -0.99 -9.16 -21.25
N VAL A 59 -0.38 -9.32 -20.08
CA VAL A 59 -1.09 -9.45 -18.81
C VAL A 59 -1.05 -8.12 -18.06
N MET A 60 -2.21 -7.66 -17.63
CA MET A 60 -2.37 -6.51 -16.75
C MET A 60 -3.10 -6.92 -15.47
N ALA A 61 -2.46 -6.74 -14.33
CA ALA A 61 -3.03 -7.01 -13.01
C ALA A 61 -3.17 -5.72 -12.21
N ASN A 62 -4.38 -5.40 -11.79
CA ASN A 62 -4.66 -4.26 -10.94
C ASN A 62 -5.02 -4.75 -9.54
N HIS A 63 -4.39 -4.16 -8.53
CA HIS A 63 -4.65 -4.41 -7.13
C HIS A 63 -5.11 -3.12 -6.46
N PHE A 64 -6.20 -3.21 -5.71
CA PHE A 64 -6.66 -2.15 -4.83
C PHE A 64 -6.77 -2.72 -3.42
N SER A 65 -6.23 -2.03 -2.42
CA SER A 65 -6.42 -2.38 -1.03
C SER A 65 -6.65 -1.19 -0.12
N LEU A 66 -7.37 -1.46 0.96
CA LEU A 66 -7.59 -0.59 2.09
C LEU A 66 -6.90 -1.18 3.31
N ALA A 67 -6.35 -0.31 4.14
CA ALA A 67 -5.65 -0.65 5.35
C ALA A 67 -6.22 0.15 6.52
N TYR A 68 -6.34 -0.51 7.67
CA TYR A 68 -6.64 0.13 8.95
C TYR A 68 -5.65 -0.35 9.99
N ALA A 69 -5.17 0.55 10.84
CA ALA A 69 -4.20 0.24 11.87
C ALA A 69 -4.56 0.91 13.20
N TYR A 70 -4.20 0.23 14.29
CA TYR A 70 -4.43 0.65 15.66
C TYR A 70 -3.14 0.49 16.48
N LEU A 71 -2.72 1.56 17.15
CA LEU A 71 -1.59 1.57 18.06
C LEU A 71 -2.08 1.32 19.49
N LEU A 72 -1.94 0.09 19.95
CA LEU A 72 -2.22 -0.32 21.32
C LEU A 72 -1.02 0.02 22.20
N THR A 73 -1.17 1.00 23.09
CA THR A 73 -0.08 1.41 23.98
C THR A 73 -0.23 0.71 25.32
N ILE A 74 0.76 -0.12 25.63
CA ILE A 74 0.78 -1.02 26.79
C ILE A 74 1.25 -0.25 28.03
N ASN A 75 2.27 0.58 27.86
CA ASN A 75 2.86 1.45 28.89
C ASN A 75 3.40 2.72 28.22
N HIS A 76 3.83 3.71 29.02
CA HIS A 76 4.41 4.97 28.53
C HIS A 76 5.62 4.80 27.59
N SER A 77 6.31 3.65 27.64
CA SER A 77 7.49 3.35 26.82
C SER A 77 7.27 2.25 25.78
N HIS A 78 6.09 1.60 25.75
CA HIS A 78 5.85 0.44 24.89
C HIS A 78 4.51 0.54 24.17
N PHE A 79 4.56 0.41 22.85
CA PHE A 79 3.41 0.36 21.97
C PHE A 79 3.48 -0.85 21.05
N LEU A 80 2.32 -1.42 20.77
CA LEU A 80 2.09 -2.50 19.82
C LEU A 80 1.23 -1.95 18.68
N SER A 81 1.69 -2.10 17.44
CA SER A 81 0.92 -1.68 16.27
C SER A 81 0.24 -2.90 15.65
N LEU A 82 -1.09 -2.85 15.57
CA LEU A 82 -1.93 -3.85 14.94
C LEU A 82 -2.52 -3.26 13.67
N GLY A 83 -2.77 -4.09 12.66
CA GLY A 83 -3.44 -3.61 11.46
C GLY A 83 -4.08 -4.72 10.65
N ILE A 84 -5.12 -4.34 9.92
CA ILE A 84 -5.85 -5.18 8.99
C ILE A 84 -5.73 -4.57 7.60
N ASN A 85 -5.63 -5.43 6.59
CA ASN A 85 -5.63 -5.04 5.18
C ASN A 85 -6.65 -5.89 4.43
N ALA A 86 -7.43 -5.26 3.57
CA ALA A 86 -8.37 -5.92 2.69
C ALA A 86 -8.22 -5.35 1.28
N GLY A 87 -8.26 -6.20 0.27
CA GLY A 87 -8.07 -5.76 -1.11
C GLY A 87 -8.71 -6.67 -2.14
N ILE A 88 -8.82 -6.14 -3.35
CA ILE A 88 -9.33 -6.81 -4.54
C ILE A 88 -8.26 -6.84 -5.61
N ASN A 89 -8.26 -7.92 -6.40
CA ASN A 89 -7.36 -8.12 -7.52
C ASN A 89 -8.18 -8.30 -8.80
N SER A 90 -7.81 -7.58 -9.85
CA SER A 90 -8.41 -7.70 -11.18
C SER A 90 -7.31 -7.98 -12.20
N ASN A 91 -7.34 -9.18 -12.77
CA ASN A 91 -6.41 -9.59 -13.81
C ASN A 91 -7.11 -9.53 -15.17
N LYS A 92 -6.51 -8.85 -16.12
CA LYS A 92 -6.94 -8.79 -17.52
C LYS A 92 -5.83 -9.36 -18.39
N VAL A 93 -6.22 -10.19 -19.36
CA VAL A 93 -5.33 -10.73 -20.38
C VAL A 93 -5.84 -10.25 -21.72
N SER A 94 -5.01 -9.55 -22.47
CA SER A 94 -5.30 -9.13 -23.84
C SER A 94 -4.77 -10.19 -24.79
N LEU A 95 -5.67 -10.89 -25.48
CA LEU A 95 -5.36 -11.82 -26.58
C LEU A 95 -5.20 -11.06 -27.90
#